data_AF-A0A5J5CBC5-F1
#
_entry.id   AF-A0A5J5CBC5-F1
#
_cell.length_a   1.000
_cell.length_b   1.000
_cell.length_c   1.000
_cell.angle_alpha   90.00
_cell.angle_beta   90.00
_cell.angle_gamma   90.00
#
_symmetry.space_group_name_H-M   'P 1'
#
loop_
_entity.id
_entity.type
_entity.pdbx_description
1 polymer ?
#
loop_
_entity_poly.entity_id
_entity_poly.type
_entity_poly.pdbx_seq_one_letter_code
_entity_poly.pdbx_strand_id
1 'polypeptide(L)'
;MGTAKLVKTLEHDIGSTSSWASDSGESSSSQTPRRTSAWPQVFPVPIFSHDIEFLLSEANTAKQHGRRLTLTKEQKSKILDGMACAIYEYKAYPSGSEIYKAAEALVLKHPCLEEKGSKNGWDGWKDS
;
A
#
# COMPACT_ATOMS: atom_id res chain seq x y z
N MET A 1 -29.99 -77.01 10.63
CA MET A 1 -28.78 -76.35 11.20
C MET A 1 -27.74 -76.28 10.10
N GLY A 2 -27.06 -75.20 9.80
CA GLY A 2 -27.02 -73.84 10.30
C GLY A 2 -26.26 -73.02 9.24
N THR A 3 -26.61 -71.76 9.13
CA THR A 3 -26.24 -70.81 8.08
C THR A 3 -24.76 -70.38 8.11
N ALA A 4 -24.30 -69.99 6.92
CA ALA A 4 -22.99 -69.45 6.53
C ALA A 4 -22.56 -68.14 7.21
N LYS A 5 -21.26 -67.78 7.02
CA LYS A 5 -20.72 -66.49 6.52
C LYS A 5 -19.19 -66.62 6.35
N LEU A 6 -18.58 -66.35 5.18
CA LEU A 6 -18.27 -65.08 4.46
C LEU A 6 -17.07 -64.35 5.12
N VAL A 7 -16.00 -63.91 4.44
CA VAL A 7 -15.85 -62.82 3.44
C VAL A 7 -14.49 -62.93 2.72
N LYS A 8 -14.14 -62.03 1.81
CA LYS A 8 -14.46 -61.94 0.38
C LYS A 8 -13.21 -61.39 -0.31
N THR A 9 -12.89 -62.01 -1.42
CA THR A 9 -11.71 -61.82 -2.27
C THR A 9 -11.88 -60.63 -3.23
N LEU A 10 -10.74 -60.00 -3.49
CA LEU A 10 -10.28 -59.41 -4.76
C LEU A 10 -10.98 -58.17 -5.32
N GLU A 11 -10.12 -57.17 -5.44
CA GLU A 11 -10.20 -55.91 -6.16
C GLU A 11 -10.53 -56.06 -7.66
N HIS A 12 -10.95 -54.92 -8.20
CA HIS A 12 -10.96 -54.51 -9.61
C HIS A 12 -12.28 -54.69 -10.34
N ASP A 13 -13.04 -53.59 -10.39
CA ASP A 13 -13.84 -53.31 -11.57
C ASP A 13 -13.80 -51.82 -11.93
N ILE A 14 -13.71 -51.60 -13.24
CA ILE A 14 -13.49 -50.33 -13.93
C ILE A 14 -14.82 -49.57 -13.95
N GLY A 15 -14.85 -48.38 -13.36
CA GLY A 15 -16.00 -47.48 -13.38
C GLY A 15 -15.58 -46.07 -13.76
N SER A 16 -15.92 -45.67 -14.98
CA SER A 16 -15.78 -44.31 -15.52
C SER A 16 -16.29 -43.25 -14.55
N THR A 17 -15.49 -42.24 -14.26
CA THR A 17 -15.98 -40.98 -13.69
C THR A 17 -15.23 -39.80 -14.29
N SER A 18 -15.99 -38.76 -14.54
CA SER A 18 -15.71 -37.61 -15.40
C SER A 18 -14.52 -36.76 -14.97
N SER A 19 -13.73 -36.38 -15.97
CA SER A 19 -12.78 -35.28 -15.95
C SER A 19 -13.47 -33.96 -15.57
N TRP A 20 -13.02 -33.36 -14.47
CA TRP A 20 -13.18 -31.94 -14.20
C TRP A 20 -11.78 -31.38 -13.96
N ALA A 21 -11.52 -30.31 -14.69
CA ALA A 21 -10.23 -29.71 -14.91
C ALA A 21 -9.71 -28.99 -13.67
N SER A 22 -8.38 -28.83 -13.68
CA SER A 22 -7.55 -28.01 -12.82
C SER A 22 -8.23 -26.74 -12.31
N ASP A 23 -8.10 -26.51 -11.02
CA ASP A 23 -7.69 -25.19 -10.57
C ASP A 23 -6.53 -25.42 -9.60
N SER A 24 -5.33 -25.03 -10.04
CA SER A 24 -4.19 -24.93 -9.15
C SER A 24 -4.59 -23.85 -8.18
N GLY A 25 -5.00 -24.25 -6.97
CA GLY A 25 -5.39 -23.33 -5.91
C GLY A 25 -4.30 -22.30 -5.74
N GLU A 26 -4.47 -21.20 -6.46
CA GLU A 26 -3.72 -19.98 -6.32
C GLU A 26 -4.00 -19.60 -4.89
N SER A 27 -3.03 -19.90 -4.03
CA SER A 27 -2.92 -19.21 -2.78
C SER A 27 -2.75 -17.76 -3.16
N SER A 28 -3.86 -17.08 -3.39
CA SER A 28 -4.00 -15.65 -3.26
C SER A 28 -3.71 -15.44 -1.79
N SER A 29 -2.41 -15.44 -1.49
CA SER A 29 -1.86 -14.81 -0.32
C SER A 29 -2.27 -13.37 -0.53
N SER A 30 -3.50 -13.08 -0.09
CA SER A 30 -3.82 -11.80 0.50
C SER A 30 -2.77 -11.66 1.57
N GLN A 31 -1.61 -11.13 1.16
CA GLN A 31 -0.55 -10.74 2.05
C GLN A 31 -1.22 -9.62 2.83
N THR A 32 -1.88 -9.99 3.93
CA THR A 32 -2.02 -9.10 5.05
C THR A 32 -0.63 -8.50 5.20
N PRO A 33 -0.43 -7.17 5.05
CA PRO A 33 0.89 -6.61 5.17
C PRO A 33 1.43 -7.13 6.50
N ARG A 34 2.48 -7.95 6.45
CA ARG A 34 3.21 -8.27 7.67
C ARG A 34 3.74 -6.90 8.09
N ARG A 35 3.03 -6.22 9.00
CA ARG A 35 3.30 -4.86 9.53
C ARG A 35 4.59 -4.81 10.35
N THR A 36 5.57 -5.61 9.95
CA THR A 36 6.80 -5.94 10.66
C THR A 36 8.02 -5.64 9.79
N SER A 37 7.86 -4.83 8.74
CA SER A 37 9.01 -4.17 8.11
C SER A 37 9.56 -3.15 9.09
N ALA A 38 10.87 -3.19 9.35
CA ALA A 38 11.53 -2.15 10.14
C ALA A 38 11.28 -0.77 9.51
N TRP A 39 11.20 0.27 10.34
CA TRP A 39 11.00 1.62 9.84
C TRP A 39 12.17 2.02 8.91
N PRO A 40 11.89 2.52 7.70
CA PRO A 40 12.95 2.83 6.75
C PRO A 40 13.76 4.06 7.18
N GLN A 41 15.05 4.09 6.83
CA GLN A 41 15.90 5.26 7.11
C GLN A 41 15.43 6.49 6.34
N VAL A 42 15.08 6.30 5.06
CA VAL A 42 14.43 7.29 4.20
C VAL A 42 13.05 6.76 3.86
N PHE A 43 12.00 7.50 4.22
CA PHE A 43 10.63 7.06 3.99
C PHE A 43 10.30 7.05 2.48
N PRO A 44 9.82 5.93 1.91
CA PRO A 44 9.46 5.88 0.50
C PRO A 44 8.11 6.56 0.28
N VAL A 45 8.13 7.73 -0.37
CA VAL A 45 6.90 8.44 -0.73
C VAL A 45 6.14 7.63 -1.79
N PRO A 46 4.85 7.31 -1.58
CA PRO A 46 4.06 6.52 -2.50
C PRO A 46 3.93 7.19 -3.87
N ILE A 47 3.43 6.42 -4.83
CA ILE A 47 2.93 6.95 -6.10
C ILE A 47 1.48 7.36 -5.86
N PHE A 48 1.16 8.61 -6.14
CA PHE A 48 -0.20 9.12 -5.99
C PHE A 48 -1.05 8.80 -7.23
N SER A 49 -2.34 9.12 -7.18
CA SER A 49 -3.19 9.04 -8.36
C SER A 49 -2.67 9.93 -9.49
N HIS A 50 -3.01 9.57 -10.73
CA HIS A 50 -2.52 10.28 -11.93
C HIS A 50 -2.73 11.80 -11.85
N ASP A 51 -3.90 12.24 -11.41
CA ASP A 51 -4.23 13.67 -11.28
C ASP A 51 -3.32 14.38 -10.26
N ILE A 52 -3.00 13.71 -9.15
CA ILE A 52 -2.13 14.26 -8.11
C ILE A 52 -0.68 14.28 -8.57
N GLU A 53 -0.20 13.23 -9.23
CA GLU A 53 1.15 13.21 -9.81
C GLU A 53 1.32 14.29 -10.88
N PHE A 54 0.33 14.47 -11.75
CA PHE A 54 0.32 15.53 -12.74
C PHE A 54 0.36 16.93 -12.09
N LEU A 55 -0.51 17.15 -11.10
CA LEU A 55 -0.54 18.39 -10.32
C LEU A 55 0.79 18.67 -9.61
N LEU A 56 1.40 17.65 -8.98
CA LEU A 56 2.68 17.78 -8.28
C LEU A 56 3.81 18.12 -9.26
N SER A 57 3.82 17.50 -10.44
CA SER A 57 4.75 17.80 -11.54
C SER A 57 4.62 19.24 -12.04
N GLU A 58 3.39 19.68 -12.30
CA GLU A 58 3.11 21.05 -12.75
C GLU A 58 3.51 22.06 -11.67
N ALA A 59 3.17 21.80 -10.41
CA ALA A 59 3.51 22.66 -9.28
C ALA A 59 5.01 22.74 -9.04
N ASN A 60 5.74 21.62 -9.21
CA ASN A 60 7.21 21.59 -9.13
C ASN A 60 7.83 22.43 -10.25
N THR A 61 7.35 22.29 -11.48
CA THR A 61 7.80 23.10 -12.63
C THR A 61 7.52 24.58 -12.39
N ALA A 62 6.31 24.92 -11.93
CA ALA A 62 5.96 26.30 -11.58
C ALA A 62 6.90 26.87 -10.51
N LYS A 63 7.24 26.08 -9.47
CA LYS A 63 8.16 26.49 -8.40
C LYS A 63 9.58 26.78 -8.93
N GLN A 64 10.09 25.98 -9.86
CA GLN A 64 11.38 26.24 -10.52
C GLN A 64 11.38 27.58 -11.27
N HIS A 65 10.24 27.98 -11.82
CA HIS A 65 10.05 29.29 -12.47
C HIS A 65 9.63 30.41 -11.50
N GLY A 66 9.72 30.20 -10.18
CA GLY A 66 9.34 31.20 -9.17
C GLY A 66 7.83 31.43 -9.02
N ARG A 67 6.99 30.64 -9.70
CA ARG A 67 5.53 30.64 -9.56
C ARG A 67 5.11 29.62 -8.50
N ARG A 68 3.97 29.81 -7.84
CA ARG A 68 3.42 28.82 -6.90
C ARG A 68 2.01 28.45 -7.29
N LEU A 69 1.73 27.16 -7.24
CA LEU A 69 0.36 26.64 -7.27
C LEU A 69 -0.08 26.40 -5.83
N THR A 70 -1.30 26.81 -5.53
CA THR A 70 -1.93 26.57 -4.23
C THR A 70 -2.78 25.32 -4.35
N LEU A 71 -2.50 24.31 -3.53
CA LEU A 71 -3.32 23.11 -3.47
C LEU A 71 -4.68 23.42 -2.84
N THR A 72 -5.74 22.82 -3.39
CA THR A 72 -7.05 22.82 -2.74
C THR A 72 -7.04 21.89 -1.52
N LYS A 73 -8.00 22.07 -0.61
CA LYS A 73 -8.16 21.17 0.56
C LYS A 73 -8.30 19.70 0.14
N GLU A 74 -9.04 19.45 -0.94
CA GLU A 74 -9.25 18.09 -1.46
C GLU A 74 -7.95 17.47 -1.99
N GLN A 75 -7.15 18.22 -2.75
CA GLN A 75 -5.85 17.74 -3.25
C GLN A 75 -4.90 17.42 -2.10
N LYS A 76 -4.89 18.28 -1.06
CA LYS A 76 -4.10 18.04 0.15
C LYS A 76 -4.54 16.75 0.85
N SER A 77 -5.84 16.54 1.01
CA SER A 77 -6.38 15.29 1.60
C SER A 77 -5.90 14.06 0.84
N LYS A 78 -6.01 14.05 -0.49
CA LYS A 78 -5.57 12.91 -1.33
C LYS A 78 -4.08 12.57 -1.15
N ILE A 79 -3.23 13.58 -1.01
CA ILE A 79 -1.80 13.40 -0.74
C ILE A 79 -1.61 12.78 0.66
N LEU A 80 -2.30 13.33 1.67
CA LEU A 80 -2.21 12.84 3.05
C LEU A 80 -2.74 11.41 3.20
N ASP A 81 -3.83 11.06 2.52
CA ASP A 81 -4.38 9.71 2.48
C ASP A 81 -3.38 8.71 1.90
N GLY A 82 -2.71 9.07 0.80
CA GLY A 82 -1.65 8.26 0.21
C GLY A 82 -0.49 8.04 1.18
N MET A 83 -0.04 9.10 1.85
CA MET A 83 1.02 9.01 2.87
C MET A 83 0.59 8.15 4.06
N ALA A 84 -0.65 8.29 4.53
CA ALA A 84 -1.19 7.49 5.64
C ALA A 84 -1.23 6.01 5.29
N CYS A 85 -1.67 5.65 4.09
CA CYS A 85 -1.63 4.27 3.59
C CYS A 85 -0.20 3.72 3.58
N ALA A 86 0.75 4.46 3.02
CA ALA A 86 2.16 4.04 2.97
C ALA A 86 2.77 3.89 4.37
N ILE A 87 2.46 4.78 5.30
CA ILE A 87 2.92 4.70 6.70
C ILE A 87 2.33 3.45 7.37
N TYR A 88 1.05 3.16 7.15
CA TYR A 88 0.33 2.05 7.76
C TYR A 88 0.89 0.68 7.37
N GLU A 89 1.51 0.57 6.20
CA GLU A 89 2.24 -0.65 5.78
C GLU A 89 3.40 -0.99 6.72
N TYR A 90 4.05 0.02 7.30
CA TYR A 90 5.13 -0.16 8.27
C TYR A 90 4.58 -0.24 9.70
N LYS A 91 3.70 0.70 10.09
CA LYS A 91 3.26 0.85 11.47
C LYS A 91 1.90 1.53 11.55
N ALA A 92 0.97 0.90 12.27
CA ALA A 92 -0.37 1.45 12.49
C ALA A 92 -0.37 2.73 13.35
N TYR A 93 0.61 2.85 14.25
CA TYR A 93 0.75 3.99 15.16
C TYR A 93 2.20 4.47 15.13
N PRO A 94 2.60 5.22 14.09
CA PRO A 94 3.93 5.84 14.05
C PRO A 94 4.08 6.85 15.19
N SER A 95 5.31 7.00 15.68
CA SER A 95 5.70 8.09 16.57
C SER A 95 5.77 9.41 15.80
N GLY A 96 5.73 10.54 16.52
CA GLY A 96 5.87 11.86 15.90
C GLY A 96 7.14 11.99 15.05
N SER A 97 8.27 11.42 15.50
CA SER A 97 9.51 11.43 14.70
C SER A 97 9.41 10.65 13.40
N GLU A 98 8.67 9.55 13.38
CA GLU A 98 8.43 8.74 12.17
C GLU A 98 7.55 9.53 11.19
N ILE A 99 6.51 10.19 11.68
CA ILE A 99 5.67 11.11 10.89
C ILE A 99 6.51 12.26 10.30
N TYR A 100 7.41 12.85 11.10
CA TYR A 100 8.30 13.91 10.61
C TYR A 100 9.19 13.44 9.45
N LYS A 101 9.77 12.24 9.54
CA LYS A 101 10.60 11.69 8.46
C LYS A 101 9.78 11.43 7.19
N ALA A 102 8.52 11.01 7.33
CA ALA A 102 7.61 10.82 6.20
C ALA A 102 7.26 12.16 5.53
N ALA A 103 6.96 13.19 6.33
CA ALA A 103 6.67 14.55 5.84
C ALA A 103 7.91 15.20 5.19
N GLU A 104 9.09 15.02 5.77
CA GLU A 104 10.37 15.45 5.18
C GLU A 104 10.59 14.78 3.82
N ALA A 105 10.45 13.45 3.73
CA ALA A 105 10.59 12.73 2.48
C ALA A 105 9.59 13.20 1.41
N LEU A 106 8.35 13.51 1.80
CA LEU A 106 7.32 14.05 0.92
C LEU A 106 7.76 15.39 0.28
N VAL A 107 8.24 16.34 1.09
CA VAL A 107 8.68 17.65 0.60
C VAL A 107 10.00 17.56 -0.17
N LEU A 108 10.91 16.66 0.20
CA LEU A 108 12.14 16.40 -0.56
C LEU A 108 11.83 15.88 -1.97
N LYS A 109 10.87 14.95 -2.11
CA LYS A 109 10.44 14.44 -3.41
C LYS A 109 9.64 15.48 -4.20
N HIS A 110 8.81 16.27 -3.52
CA HIS A 110 7.96 17.28 -4.13
C HIS A 110 8.19 18.66 -3.51
N PRO A 111 9.25 19.40 -3.92
CA PRO A 111 9.56 20.71 -3.36
C PRO A 111 8.40 21.71 -3.46
N CYS A 112 7.48 21.56 -4.42
CA CYS A 112 6.27 22.39 -4.51
C CYS A 112 5.42 22.40 -3.23
N LEU A 113 5.52 21.35 -2.40
CA LEU A 113 4.79 21.16 -1.15
C LEU A 113 5.40 21.90 0.04
N GLU A 114 6.58 22.50 -0.12
CA GLU A 114 7.25 23.24 0.95
C GLU A 114 6.44 24.45 1.43
N GLU A 115 6.17 24.50 2.73
CA GLU A 115 5.43 25.57 3.38
C GLU A 115 6.34 26.76 3.70
N LYS A 116 6.00 27.94 3.16
CA LYS A 116 6.73 29.18 3.45
C LYS A 116 6.53 29.58 4.90
N GLY A 117 7.64 29.84 5.60
CA GLY A 117 7.63 30.31 6.98
C GLY A 117 7.67 29.20 8.03
N SER A 118 7.56 27.93 7.62
CA SER A 118 7.96 26.81 8.48
C SER A 118 9.49 26.77 8.55
N LYS A 119 10.04 26.53 9.75
CA LYS A 119 11.49 26.36 9.95
C LYS A 119 12.03 25.15 9.19
N ASN A 120 11.17 24.16 8.99
CA ASN A 120 11.51 22.88 8.40
C ASN A 120 10.91 22.74 7.00
N GLY A 121 9.86 23.49 6.66
CA GLY A 121 9.22 23.44 5.33
C GLY A 121 8.16 22.35 5.19
N TRP A 122 8.02 21.44 6.16
CA TRP A 122 7.05 20.35 6.15
C TRP A 122 6.12 20.30 7.38
N ASP A 123 6.13 21.31 8.26
CA ASP A 123 5.32 21.32 9.48
C ASP A 123 3.82 21.17 9.21
N GLY A 124 3.28 21.83 8.18
CA GLY A 124 1.87 21.76 7.82
C GLY A 124 1.42 20.42 7.22
N TRP A 125 2.28 19.40 7.13
CA TRP A 125 1.93 18.07 6.65
C TRP A 125 1.72 17.04 7.76
N LYS A 126 1.97 17.41 9.03
CA LYS A 126 1.85 16.49 10.18
C LYS A 126 0.44 16.36 10.76
N ASP A 127 -0.38 17.42 10.66
CA ASP A 127 -1.68 17.56 11.34
C ASP A 127 -2.83 18.04 10.42
N SER A 128 -2.69 17.97 9.09
CA SER A 128 -3.64 18.59 8.14
C SER A 128 -4.78 17.71 7.67
#